data_AF-A0A949XX05-F1
#
_entry.id   AF-A0A949XX05-F1
#
_cell.length_a   1.000
_cell.length_b   1.000
_cell.length_c   1.000
_cell.angle_alpha   90.00
_cell.angle_beta   90.00
_cell.angle_gamma   90.00
#
_symmetry.space_group_name_H-M   'P 1'
#
loop_
_entity.id
_entity.type
_entity.pdbx_description
1 polymer ?
#
loop_
_entity_poly.entity_id
_entity_poly.type
_entity_poly.pdbx_seq_one_letter_code
_entity_poly.pdbx_strand_id
1 'polypeptide(L)'
;MSDALLAQIATLQGEVADLKAEAKGHRLKARRRRDEQADLARQLEEARGELRQLAAERDGLTARLDASPGEWRGRYEAAARELRGLKHAEHWARAIGGDLAEKVPVAKVWEQVGYQPGDELPGPDQIREWATAARDSAPYLFRPQPAGEPPAGPSGTPPMGQPPRGWDAGPGGPRPPGATPTSPTRYQVGDFDGGGRGR
;
A
#
# COMPACT_ATOMS: atom_id res chain seq x y z
N MET A 1 14.04 -8.80 -107.51
CA MET A 1 13.96 -7.93 -106.32
C MET A 1 15.33 -7.29 -106.15
N SER A 2 15.43 -5.99 -105.89
CA SER A 2 16.73 -5.29 -105.83
C SER A 2 17.40 -5.43 -104.46
N ASP A 3 18.74 -5.47 -104.44
CA ASP A 3 19.53 -5.67 -103.21
C ASP A 3 19.29 -4.57 -102.17
N ALA A 4 19.00 -3.34 -102.62
CA ALA A 4 18.62 -2.24 -101.75
C ALA A 4 17.39 -2.53 -100.88
N LEU A 5 16.40 -3.27 -101.40
CA LEU A 5 15.23 -3.70 -100.62
C LEU A 5 15.60 -4.78 -99.59
N LEU A 6 16.51 -5.69 -99.94
CA LEU A 6 16.99 -6.73 -99.01
C LEU A 6 17.80 -6.11 -97.86
N ALA A 7 18.66 -5.13 -98.17
CA ALA A 7 19.40 -4.36 -97.18
C ALA A 7 18.44 -3.60 -96.23
N GLN A 8 17.45 -2.88 -96.77
CA GLN A 8 16.48 -2.15 -95.96
C GLN A 8 15.62 -3.07 -95.08
N ILE A 9 15.24 -4.25 -95.57
CA ILE A 9 14.55 -5.27 -94.77
C ILE A 9 15.44 -5.75 -93.62
N ALA A 10 16.74 -5.97 -93.85
CA ALA A 10 17.67 -6.38 -92.80
C ALA A 10 17.85 -5.31 -91.71
N THR A 11 17.96 -4.03 -92.09
CA THR A 11 17.99 -2.90 -91.14
C THR A 11 16.74 -2.85 -90.27
N LEU A 12 15.55 -2.89 -90.89
CA LEU A 12 14.27 -2.88 -90.17
C LEU A 12 14.09 -4.11 -89.26
N GLN A 13 14.63 -5.27 -89.64
CA GLN A 13 14.64 -6.46 -88.77
C GLN A 13 15.53 -6.28 -87.53
N GLY A 14 16.67 -5.59 -87.67
CA GLY A 14 17.52 -5.19 -86.55
C GLY A 14 16.82 -4.23 -85.59
N GLU A 15 16.30 -3.12 -86.11
CA GLU A 15 15.54 -2.13 -85.32
C GLU A 15 14.37 -2.77 -84.56
N VAL A 16 13.63 -3.68 -85.21
CA VAL A 16 12.53 -4.43 -84.59
C VAL A 16 13.01 -5.43 -83.53
N ALA A 17 14.24 -5.94 -83.60
CA ALA A 17 14.84 -6.78 -82.56
C ALA A 17 15.27 -5.94 -81.34
N ASP A 18 15.93 -4.81 -81.58
CA ASP A 18 16.41 -3.91 -80.54
C ASP A 18 15.24 -3.27 -79.77
N LEU A 19 14.22 -2.75 -80.46
CA LEU A 19 13.00 -2.22 -79.83
C LEU A 19 12.26 -3.28 -78.98
N LYS A 20 12.32 -4.57 -79.36
CA LYS A 20 11.79 -5.68 -78.54
C LYS A 20 12.64 -5.93 -77.29
N ALA A 21 13.97 -5.82 -77.40
CA ALA A 21 14.88 -5.95 -76.27
C ALA A 21 14.69 -4.79 -75.27
N GLU A 22 14.61 -3.54 -75.76
CA GLU A 22 14.30 -2.36 -74.95
C GLU A 22 12.94 -2.49 -74.27
N ALA A 23 11.88 -2.82 -75.00
CA ALA A 23 10.54 -3.00 -74.43
C ALA A 23 10.51 -4.07 -73.33
N LYS A 24 11.27 -5.16 -73.46
CA LYS A 24 11.47 -6.17 -72.42
C LYS A 24 12.22 -5.59 -71.21
N GLY A 25 13.27 -4.81 -71.43
CA GLY A 25 14.01 -4.08 -70.39
C GLY A 25 13.14 -3.09 -69.61
N HIS A 26 12.33 -2.29 -70.30
CA HIS A 26 11.37 -1.37 -69.68
C HIS A 26 10.30 -2.09 -68.87
N ARG A 27 9.75 -3.21 -69.37
CA ARG A 27 8.80 -4.05 -68.62
C ARG A 27 9.41 -4.62 -67.34
N LEU A 28 10.68 -5.04 -67.36
CA LEU A 28 11.40 -5.52 -66.18
C LEU A 28 11.65 -4.39 -65.16
N LYS A 29 12.10 -3.21 -65.61
CA LYS A 29 12.27 -2.01 -64.76
C LYS A 29 10.94 -1.58 -64.12
N ALA A 30 9.84 -1.59 -64.89
CA ALA A 30 8.49 -1.26 -64.43
C ALA A 30 7.84 -2.35 -63.57
N ARG A 31 8.37 -3.58 -63.54
CA ARG A 31 8.04 -4.57 -62.52
C ARG A 31 8.79 -4.26 -61.22
N ARG A 32 10.13 -4.17 -61.27
CA ARG A 32 10.96 -3.90 -60.07
C ARG A 32 10.48 -2.69 -59.28
N ARG A 33 10.19 -1.56 -59.95
CA ARG A 33 9.63 -0.36 -59.30
C ARG A 33 8.30 -0.56 -58.58
N ARG A 34 7.45 -1.49 -59.03
CA ARG A 34 6.19 -1.82 -58.35
C ARG A 34 6.42 -2.75 -57.16
N ASP A 35 7.33 -3.70 -57.31
CA ASP A 35 7.75 -4.60 -56.23
C ASP A 35 8.40 -3.75 -55.09
N GLU A 36 9.36 -2.86 -55.44
CA GLU A 36 9.98 -1.85 -54.56
C GLU A 36 8.95 -0.92 -53.88
N GLN A 37 7.96 -0.42 -54.63
CA GLN A 37 6.90 0.45 -54.09
C GLN A 37 5.99 -0.30 -53.08
N ALA A 38 5.73 -1.59 -53.29
CA ALA A 38 4.95 -2.40 -52.38
C ALA A 38 5.70 -2.68 -51.07
N ASP A 39 6.99 -2.99 -51.13
CA ASP A 39 7.83 -3.17 -49.94
C ASP A 39 7.96 -1.89 -49.12
N LEU A 40 8.14 -0.72 -49.77
CA LEU A 40 8.15 0.57 -49.08
C LEU A 40 6.79 0.91 -48.44
N ALA A 41 5.68 0.60 -49.11
CA ALA A 41 4.35 0.80 -48.55
C ALA A 41 4.11 -0.09 -47.31
N ARG A 42 4.63 -1.33 -47.30
CA ARG A 42 4.56 -2.23 -46.14
C ARG A 42 5.36 -1.68 -44.96
N GLN A 43 6.61 -1.31 -45.17
CA GLN A 43 7.48 -0.72 -44.14
C GLN A 43 6.87 0.56 -43.53
N LEU A 44 6.17 1.35 -44.35
CA LEU A 44 5.54 2.60 -43.91
C LEU A 44 4.31 2.35 -43.02
N GLU A 45 3.51 1.29 -43.25
CA GLU A 45 2.45 0.90 -42.31
C GLU A 45 2.97 0.18 -41.07
N GLU A 46 4.08 -0.57 -41.19
CA GLU A 46 4.77 -1.21 -40.07
C GLU A 46 5.27 -0.15 -39.05
N ALA A 47 6.00 0.87 -39.53
CA ALA A 47 6.42 2.02 -38.73
C ALA A 47 5.24 2.86 -38.18
N ARG A 48 4.12 2.96 -38.92
CA ARG A 48 2.86 3.56 -38.40
C ARG A 48 2.24 2.72 -37.28
N GLY A 49 2.43 1.40 -37.29
CA GLY A 49 2.05 0.50 -36.21
C GLY A 49 2.87 0.76 -34.94
N GLU A 50 4.20 0.76 -35.07
CA GLU A 50 5.13 1.04 -33.97
C GLU A 50 4.87 2.40 -33.32
N LEU A 51 4.70 3.46 -34.13
CA LEU A 51 4.39 4.81 -33.62
C LEU A 51 3.07 4.88 -32.83
N ARG A 52 2.05 4.08 -33.19
CA ARG A 52 0.79 3.97 -32.43
C ARG A 52 1.00 3.25 -31.09
N GLN A 53 1.82 2.21 -31.07
CA GLN A 53 2.16 1.47 -29.84
C GLN A 53 2.95 2.35 -28.86
N LEU A 54 4.03 2.98 -29.33
CA LEU A 54 4.86 3.88 -28.52
C LEU A 54 4.07 5.10 -27.99
N ALA A 55 3.10 5.62 -28.75
CA ALA A 55 2.20 6.66 -28.27
C ALA A 55 1.30 6.16 -27.13
N ALA A 56 0.71 4.96 -27.25
CA ALA A 56 -0.12 4.36 -26.20
C ALA A 56 0.69 4.01 -24.93
N GLU A 57 1.94 3.55 -25.08
CA GLU A 57 2.85 3.32 -23.96
C GLU A 57 3.21 4.62 -23.23
N ARG A 58 3.56 5.68 -23.97
CA ARG A 58 3.80 7.03 -23.42
C ARG A 58 2.58 7.50 -22.62
N ASP A 59 1.39 7.45 -23.21
CA ASP A 59 0.17 7.97 -22.58
C ASP A 59 -0.21 7.15 -21.32
N GLY A 60 0.01 5.83 -21.35
CA GLY A 60 -0.12 4.96 -20.18
C GLY A 60 0.92 5.24 -19.08
N LEU A 61 2.14 5.66 -19.43
CA LEU A 61 3.16 6.08 -18.46
C LEU A 61 2.84 7.46 -17.86
N THR A 62 2.40 8.42 -18.67
CA THR A 62 1.93 9.74 -18.20
C THR A 62 0.76 9.59 -17.22
N ALA A 63 -0.27 8.80 -17.57
CA ALA A 63 -1.41 8.58 -16.67
C ALA A 63 -1.00 7.95 -15.31
N ARG A 64 0.01 7.07 -15.28
CA ARG A 64 0.57 6.51 -14.04
C ARG A 64 1.36 7.54 -13.24
N LEU A 65 2.13 8.40 -13.93
CA LEU A 65 2.86 9.50 -13.30
C LEU A 65 1.89 10.49 -12.63
N ASP A 66 0.82 10.88 -13.31
CA ASP A 66 -0.16 11.85 -12.81
C ASP A 66 -1.01 11.29 -11.66
N ALA A 67 -1.37 10.00 -11.70
CA ALA A 67 -2.08 9.33 -10.61
C ALA A 67 -1.23 9.19 -9.33
N SER A 68 0.09 8.98 -9.47
CA SER A 68 0.95 8.60 -8.35
C SER A 68 0.99 9.63 -7.20
N PRO A 69 1.16 10.95 -7.42
CA PRO A 69 1.05 11.95 -6.36
C PRO A 69 -0.30 11.97 -5.65
N GLY A 70 -1.39 11.66 -6.35
CA GLY A 70 -2.73 11.59 -5.77
C GLY A 70 -2.89 10.40 -4.83
N GLU A 71 -2.49 9.20 -5.28
CA GLU A 71 -2.50 7.99 -4.44
C GLU A 71 -1.64 8.14 -3.19
N TRP A 72 -0.39 8.61 -3.35
CA TRP A 72 0.52 8.76 -2.21
C TRP A 72 0.06 9.84 -1.23
N ARG A 73 -0.54 10.94 -1.70
CA ARG A 73 -1.17 11.95 -0.83
C ARG A 73 -2.34 11.37 -0.04
N GLY A 74 -3.25 10.63 -0.70
CA GLY A 74 -4.39 10.00 -0.04
C GLY A 74 -3.95 9.00 1.05
N ARG A 75 -2.94 8.17 0.76
CA ARG A 75 -2.34 7.25 1.74
C ARG A 75 -1.68 7.98 2.91
N TYR A 76 -0.93 9.05 2.64
CA TYR A 76 -0.31 9.88 3.68
C TYR A 76 -1.35 10.54 4.59
N GLU A 77 -2.41 11.13 4.03
CA GLU A 77 -3.47 11.74 4.84
C GLU A 77 -4.26 10.72 5.67
N ALA A 78 -4.48 9.50 5.15
CA ALA A 78 -5.07 8.41 5.92
C ALA A 78 -4.20 8.03 7.13
N ALA A 79 -2.90 7.75 6.90
CA ALA A 79 -1.96 7.43 7.98
C ALA A 79 -1.81 8.59 8.99
N ALA A 80 -1.89 9.85 8.56
CA ALA A 80 -1.88 11.01 9.45
C ALA A 80 -3.17 11.13 10.29
N ARG A 81 -4.34 10.76 9.75
CA ARG A 81 -5.60 10.64 10.53
C ARG A 81 -5.51 9.51 11.55
N GLU A 82 -4.99 8.34 11.17
CA GLU A 82 -4.77 7.21 12.08
C GLU A 82 -3.81 7.57 13.22
N LEU A 83 -2.68 8.21 12.92
CA LEU A 83 -1.69 8.62 13.94
C LEU A 83 -2.26 9.64 14.94
N ARG A 84 -3.06 10.61 14.49
CA ARG A 84 -3.81 11.50 15.40
C ARG A 84 -4.81 10.70 16.25
N GLY A 85 -5.55 9.78 15.64
CA GLY A 85 -6.44 8.87 16.37
C GLY A 85 -5.73 8.12 17.49
N LEU A 86 -4.58 7.47 17.21
CA LEU A 86 -3.81 6.76 18.22
C LEU A 86 -3.29 7.68 19.34
N LYS A 87 -2.68 8.81 18.99
CA LYS A 87 -2.16 9.81 19.94
C LYS A 87 -3.27 10.35 20.86
N HIS A 88 -4.45 10.62 20.31
CA HIS A 88 -5.58 11.14 21.08
C HIS A 88 -6.17 10.03 21.97
N ALA A 89 -6.21 8.78 21.50
CA ALA A 89 -6.71 7.65 22.28
C ALA A 89 -5.81 7.34 23.50
N GLU A 90 -4.48 7.41 23.33
CA GLU A 90 -3.52 7.28 24.44
C GLU A 90 -3.71 8.39 25.49
N HIS A 91 -3.81 9.65 25.04
CA HIS A 91 -4.00 10.81 25.92
C HIS A 91 -5.31 10.72 26.71
N TRP A 92 -6.41 10.33 26.06
CA TRP A 92 -7.69 10.07 26.72
C TRP A 92 -7.64 8.88 27.69
N ALA A 93 -7.02 7.75 27.31
CA ALA A 93 -6.86 6.60 28.20
C ALA A 93 -6.08 6.98 29.48
N ARG A 94 -5.06 7.83 29.34
CA ARG A 94 -4.26 8.36 30.45
C ARG A 94 -5.06 9.31 31.35
N ALA A 95 -5.88 10.18 30.78
CA ALA A 95 -6.73 11.12 31.53
C ALA A 95 -7.91 10.44 32.25
N ILE A 96 -8.43 9.32 31.71
CA ILE A 96 -9.54 8.54 32.26
C ILE A 96 -9.07 7.47 33.27
N GLY A 97 -7.76 7.36 33.54
CA GLY A 97 -7.20 6.67 34.71
C GLY A 97 -7.40 5.14 34.77
N GLY A 98 -8.05 4.54 33.77
CA GLY A 98 -8.44 3.12 33.78
C GLY A 98 -9.93 2.86 34.09
N ASP A 99 -10.76 3.91 34.22
CA ASP A 99 -12.20 3.80 34.53
C ASP A 99 -13.03 3.06 33.46
N LEU A 100 -12.49 2.84 32.26
CA LEU A 100 -13.19 2.14 31.17
C LEU A 100 -13.43 0.66 31.50
N ALA A 101 -14.61 0.17 31.14
CA ALA A 101 -14.95 -1.25 31.30
C ALA A 101 -13.99 -2.13 30.48
N GLU A 102 -13.83 -3.39 30.91
CA GLU A 102 -12.84 -4.28 30.30
C GLU A 102 -13.10 -4.46 28.78
N LYS A 103 -12.05 -4.33 27.98
CA LYS A 103 -12.08 -4.38 26.50
C LYS A 103 -12.85 -3.25 25.79
N VAL A 104 -13.38 -2.23 26.49
CA VAL A 104 -13.97 -1.04 25.85
C VAL A 104 -12.86 -0.13 25.32
N PRO A 105 -12.79 0.14 24.00
CA PRO A 105 -11.83 1.08 23.45
C PRO A 105 -12.29 2.52 23.66
N VAL A 106 -11.34 3.44 23.87
CA VAL A 106 -11.58 4.89 24.03
C VAL A 106 -12.48 5.46 22.91
N ALA A 107 -12.35 4.98 21.68
CA ALA A 107 -13.17 5.41 20.55
C ALA A 107 -14.69 5.25 20.78
N LYS A 108 -15.13 4.29 21.61
CA LYS A 108 -16.56 4.15 21.96
C LYS A 108 -17.05 5.25 22.91
N VAL A 109 -16.16 5.83 23.72
CA VAL A 109 -16.47 7.04 24.50
C VAL A 109 -16.53 8.27 23.58
N TRP A 110 -15.65 8.35 22.58
CA TRP A 110 -15.69 9.42 21.59
C TRP A 110 -16.97 9.45 20.76
N GLU A 111 -17.42 8.28 20.30
CA GLU A 111 -18.72 8.13 19.63
C GLU A 111 -19.86 8.67 20.50
N GLN A 112 -19.85 8.37 21.80
CA GLN A 112 -20.88 8.81 22.76
C GLN A 112 -20.92 10.34 22.96
N VAL A 113 -19.79 11.04 22.86
CA VAL A 113 -19.71 12.51 23.02
C VAL A 113 -19.53 13.28 21.71
N GLY A 114 -19.59 12.61 20.56
CA GLY A 114 -19.37 13.21 19.24
C GLY A 114 -17.93 13.71 19.00
N TYR A 115 -16.95 13.29 19.80
CA TYR A 115 -15.58 13.80 19.72
C TYR A 115 -14.84 13.28 18.48
N GLN A 116 -14.07 14.15 17.83
CA GLN A 116 -13.25 13.86 16.66
C GLN A 116 -11.80 14.30 16.90
N PRO A 117 -10.79 13.46 16.63
CA PRO A 117 -9.38 13.84 16.75
C PRO A 117 -8.97 14.97 15.78
N GLY A 118 -8.90 16.20 16.29
CA GLY A 118 -8.26 17.35 15.62
C GLY A 118 -6.73 17.27 15.69
N ASP A 119 -6.04 18.38 15.37
CA ASP A 119 -4.57 18.46 15.44
C ASP A 119 -4.05 18.73 16.87
N GLU A 120 -4.87 19.34 17.73
CA GLU A 120 -4.55 19.66 19.13
C GLU A 120 -5.14 18.64 20.11
N LEU A 121 -4.40 18.35 21.20
CA LEU A 121 -4.88 17.49 22.28
C LEU A 121 -5.77 18.29 23.25
N PRO A 122 -6.98 17.80 23.62
CA PRO A 122 -7.82 18.45 24.60
C PRO A 122 -7.21 18.45 26.00
N GLY A 123 -7.60 19.42 26.83
CA GLY A 123 -7.14 19.53 28.21
C GLY A 123 -7.63 18.36 29.08
N PRO A 124 -6.89 17.96 30.14
CA PRO A 124 -7.27 16.81 30.97
C PRO A 124 -8.60 17.02 31.70
N ASP A 125 -8.96 18.26 32.04
CA ASP A 125 -10.24 18.59 32.67
C ASP A 125 -11.40 18.49 31.71
N GLN A 126 -11.22 18.91 30.45
CA GLN A 126 -12.20 18.77 29.38
C GLN A 126 -12.46 17.30 29.02
N ILE A 127 -11.41 16.47 29.02
CA ILE A 127 -11.57 15.01 28.88
C ILE A 127 -12.37 14.42 30.04
N ARG A 128 -12.15 14.90 31.27
CA ARG A 128 -12.90 14.45 32.45
C ARG A 128 -14.37 14.86 32.40
N GLU A 129 -14.67 16.10 32.00
CA GLU A 129 -16.03 16.58 31.76
C GLU A 129 -16.78 15.71 30.74
N TRP A 130 -16.17 15.45 29.57
CA TRP A 130 -16.73 14.56 28.56
C TRP A 130 -16.84 13.11 29.04
N ALA A 131 -15.88 12.59 29.80
CA ALA A 131 -15.94 11.24 30.36
C ALA A 131 -17.08 11.08 31.38
N THR A 132 -17.39 12.11 32.17
CA THR A 132 -18.58 12.13 33.05
C THR A 132 -19.86 12.14 32.22
N ALA A 133 -20.00 13.04 31.24
CA ALA A 133 -21.18 13.07 30.36
C ALA A 133 -21.40 11.74 29.60
N ALA A 134 -20.32 11.08 29.18
CA ALA A 134 -20.37 9.75 28.57
C ALA A 134 -20.79 8.66 29.58
N ARG A 135 -20.38 8.77 30.85
CA ARG A 135 -20.74 7.83 31.92
C ARG A 135 -22.20 7.94 32.32
N ASP A 136 -22.71 9.16 32.42
CA ASP A 136 -24.11 9.42 32.79
C ASP A 136 -25.08 8.95 31.68
N SER A 137 -24.68 9.10 30.40
CA SER A 137 -25.49 8.72 29.24
C SER A 137 -25.29 7.27 28.76
N ALA A 138 -24.11 6.68 28.98
CA ALA A 138 -23.79 5.29 28.64
C ALA A 138 -22.94 4.61 29.73
N PRO A 139 -23.52 4.29 30.92
CA PRO A 139 -22.77 3.76 32.06
C PRO A 139 -21.97 2.48 31.76
N TYR A 140 -22.46 1.65 30.82
CA TYR A 140 -21.84 0.38 30.42
C TYR A 140 -20.47 0.52 29.73
N LEU A 141 -20.07 1.73 29.31
CA LEU A 141 -18.72 1.99 28.80
C LEU A 141 -17.66 2.05 29.92
N PHE A 142 -18.10 2.22 31.17
CA PHE A 142 -17.25 2.39 32.35
C PHE A 142 -17.40 1.22 33.32
N ARG A 143 -16.40 1.03 34.18
CA ARG A 143 -16.47 0.04 35.26
C ARG A 143 -17.55 0.44 36.25
N PRO A 144 -18.31 -0.53 36.82
CA PRO A 144 -19.13 -0.27 38.00
C PRO A 144 -18.24 0.35 39.10
N GLN A 145 -18.61 1.53 39.57
CA GLN A 145 -17.90 2.18 40.66
C GLN A 145 -18.06 1.32 41.93
N PRO A 146 -16.98 1.03 42.68
CA PRO A 146 -17.06 0.14 43.83
C PRO A 146 -18.00 0.74 44.89
N ALA A 147 -19.06 0.00 45.20
CA ALA A 147 -20.09 0.43 46.16
C ALA A 147 -19.58 0.31 47.61
N GLY A 148 -18.78 1.28 48.06
CA GLY A 148 -18.35 1.31 49.45
C GLY A 148 -17.15 2.22 49.77
N GLU A 149 -17.35 3.53 49.77
CA GLU A 149 -16.60 4.40 50.69
C GLU A 149 -17.55 5.49 51.23
N PRO A 150 -17.98 5.42 52.51
CA PRO A 150 -18.87 6.42 53.09
C PRO A 150 -18.12 7.74 53.31
N PRO A 151 -18.80 8.90 53.24
CA PRO A 151 -18.15 10.20 53.40
C PRO A 151 -17.50 10.33 54.79
N ALA A 152 -16.29 10.89 54.83
CA ALA A 152 -15.47 10.97 56.03
C ALA A 152 -16.11 11.83 57.13
N GLY A 153 -16.66 11.18 58.16
CA GLY A 153 -17.04 11.81 59.42
C GLY A 153 -15.80 12.07 60.32
N PRO A 154 -15.85 13.08 61.21
CA PRO A 154 -14.71 13.48 62.02
C PRO A 154 -14.35 12.48 63.14
N SER A 155 -13.10 12.56 63.60
CA SER A 155 -12.42 11.61 64.49
C SER A 155 -13.13 11.31 65.83
N GLY A 156 -13.13 10.04 66.21
CA GLY A 156 -13.39 9.56 67.58
C GLY A 156 -12.57 8.30 67.88
N THR A 157 -11.92 8.23 69.04
CA THR A 157 -11.00 7.14 69.43
C THR A 157 -11.73 5.94 70.08
N PRO A 158 -11.11 4.74 70.10
CA PRO A 158 -11.82 3.47 70.35
C PRO A 158 -11.81 3.00 71.82
N PRO A 159 -12.72 2.08 72.21
CA PRO A 159 -12.61 1.27 73.43
C PRO A 159 -11.75 0.00 73.21
N MET A 160 -11.04 -0.45 74.25
CA MET A 160 -10.26 -1.70 74.22
C MET A 160 -11.08 -2.93 74.67
N GLY A 161 -10.70 -4.11 74.17
CA GLY A 161 -11.07 -5.41 74.70
C GLY A 161 -10.02 -6.47 74.32
N GLN A 162 -9.52 -7.24 75.28
CA GLN A 162 -8.41 -8.21 75.10
C GLN A 162 -8.86 -9.68 75.36
N PRO A 163 -8.01 -10.71 75.14
CA PRO A 163 -8.41 -11.98 74.52
C PRO A 163 -8.71 -13.12 75.52
N PRO A 164 -8.85 -14.38 75.04
CA PRO A 164 -7.74 -15.32 75.28
C PRO A 164 -7.45 -16.41 74.21
N ARG A 165 -6.13 -16.64 74.01
CA ARG A 165 -5.39 -17.92 73.88
C ARG A 165 -5.82 -19.07 72.92
N GLY A 166 -4.84 -19.50 72.11
CA GLY A 166 -4.51 -20.92 71.84
C GLY A 166 -4.62 -21.39 70.38
N TRP A 167 -3.77 -22.28 69.84
CA TRP A 167 -2.60 -23.02 70.34
C TRP A 167 -1.50 -23.09 69.25
N ASP A 168 -0.30 -23.57 69.59
CA ASP A 168 0.90 -23.62 68.73
C ASP A 168 1.01 -24.84 67.77
N ALA A 169 2.06 -24.81 66.93
CA ALA A 169 2.64 -25.83 66.03
C ALA A 169 2.23 -25.74 64.53
N GLY A 170 3.15 -25.82 63.57
CA GLY A 170 4.63 -25.89 63.65
C GLY A 170 5.32 -25.67 62.28
N PRO A 171 6.65 -25.43 62.22
CA PRO A 171 7.32 -24.93 61.02
C PRO A 171 7.90 -26.02 60.09
N GLY A 172 7.98 -25.74 58.79
CA GLY A 172 8.68 -26.59 57.81
C GLY A 172 8.91 -25.92 56.44
N GLY A 173 10.17 -25.57 56.14
CA GLY A 173 10.66 -25.37 54.75
C GLY A 173 11.39 -26.63 54.25
N PRO A 174 12.15 -26.61 53.12
CA PRO A 174 12.59 -25.45 52.33
C PRO A 174 12.15 -25.50 50.84
N ARG A 175 12.92 -24.92 49.91
CA ARG A 175 12.56 -24.59 48.50
C ARG A 175 13.80 -24.54 47.59
N PRO A 176 13.70 -24.59 46.24
CA PRO A 176 13.01 -25.54 45.37
C PRO A 176 14.04 -26.64 44.93
N PRO A 177 14.80 -26.66 43.79
CA PRO A 177 14.71 -26.07 42.44
C PRO A 177 14.65 -27.10 41.27
N GLY A 178 14.37 -26.64 40.03
CA GLY A 178 14.80 -27.33 38.78
C GLY A 178 13.75 -27.56 37.67
N ALA A 179 14.24 -27.71 36.44
CA ALA A 179 13.59 -28.23 35.21
C ALA A 179 12.60 -27.35 34.39
N THR A 180 13.15 -26.54 33.48
CA THR A 180 12.72 -26.47 32.05
C THR A 180 13.06 -27.81 31.33
N PRO A 181 12.61 -28.14 30.08
CA PRO A 181 12.16 -27.23 29.00
C PRO A 181 11.01 -27.72 28.07
N THR A 182 10.61 -26.89 27.08
CA THR A 182 10.40 -27.37 25.69
C THR A 182 10.47 -26.22 24.67
N SER A 183 11.62 -26.11 23.98
CA SER A 183 11.74 -25.59 22.60
C SER A 183 11.39 -26.74 21.62
N PRO A 184 11.20 -26.55 20.30
CA PRO A 184 11.54 -25.40 19.42
C PRO A 184 10.27 -24.83 18.72
N THR A 185 10.28 -23.87 17.76
CA THR A 185 11.12 -23.72 16.55
C THR A 185 11.32 -22.25 16.17
N ARG A 186 12.59 -21.86 16.01
CA ARG A 186 13.00 -20.58 15.43
C ARG A 186 13.63 -20.86 14.07
N TYR A 187 12.97 -20.49 12.98
CA TYR A 187 13.60 -20.52 11.66
C TYR A 187 14.69 -19.44 11.60
N GLN A 188 15.93 -19.87 11.39
CA GLN A 188 16.97 -19.01 10.83
C GLN A 188 16.74 -18.96 9.32
N VAL A 189 16.65 -17.75 8.76
CA VAL A 189 16.95 -17.53 7.34
C VAL A 189 18.40 -17.07 7.31
N GLY A 190 19.22 -17.78 6.52
CA GLY A 190 20.67 -17.69 6.57
C GLY A 190 21.27 -16.54 5.77
N ASP A 191 22.60 -16.49 5.82
CA ASP A 191 23.44 -15.48 5.18
C ASP A 191 23.29 -15.48 3.66
N PHE A 192 23.26 -14.27 3.07
CA PHE A 192 23.25 -14.08 1.61
C PHE A 192 24.58 -13.48 1.16
N ASP A 193 25.62 -14.33 1.13
CA ASP A 193 26.92 -13.95 0.57
C ASP A 193 26.92 -14.17 -0.95
N GLY A 194 27.20 -13.12 -1.72
CA GLY A 194 26.67 -12.98 -3.09
C GLY A 194 27.52 -12.12 -4.03
N GLY A 195 28.85 -12.20 -3.94
CA GLY A 195 29.76 -11.42 -4.79
C GLY A 195 29.70 -11.79 -6.27
N GLY A 196 29.20 -10.88 -7.11
CA GLY A 196 29.19 -11.02 -8.58
C GLY A 196 29.91 -9.84 -9.27
N ARG A 197 30.95 -10.13 -10.06
CA ARG A 197 31.67 -9.13 -10.87
C ARG A 197 31.06 -9.04 -12.28
N GLY A 198 31.12 -7.87 -12.92
CA GLY A 198 31.18 -7.81 -14.39
C GLY A 198 30.51 -6.63 -15.10
N ARG A 199 31.18 -5.48 -15.14
CA ARG A 199 31.82 -4.94 -16.37
C ARG A 199 32.67 -3.72 -16.05
#